data_AF-A0AAV5WJK5-F1
#
_entry.id   AF-A0AAV5WJK5-F1
#
_cell.length_a   1.000
_cell.length_b   1.000
_cell.length_c   1.000
_cell.angle_alpha   90.00
_cell.angle_beta   90.00
_cell.angle_gamma   90.00
#
_symmetry.space_group_name_H-M   'P 1'
#
loop_
_entity.id
_entity.type
_entity.pdbx_description
1 polymer ?
#
loop_
_entity_poly.entity_id
_entity_poly.type
_entity_poly.pdbx_seq_one_letter_code
_entity_poly.pdbx_strand_id
1 'polypeptide(L)'
;EEHEETEKGEEKEENEPVAKKRKTQKKEGKREMECPKCKNYRSTSVHAVMFHLRTAHRTTAFVAGFKFLCDCGYKSACAEHNNSECKLLNFKIIREERAGVKCIMCESHLSTIGSYSGHLARMHDTTPTKSGIHLQCACSARLASISASKAHKKICDKRQFTVQKNDED
;
A
#
# COMPACT_ATOMS: atom_id res chain seq x y z
N GLU A 1 -57.00 -16.28 51.43
CA GLU A 1 -56.48 -17.25 50.45
C GLU A 1 -55.42 -16.54 49.64
N GLU A 2 -54.22 -16.36 50.21
CA GLU A 2 -53.17 -17.36 50.47
C GLU A 2 -52.32 -17.63 49.22
N HIS A 3 -51.04 -17.23 49.33
CA HIS A 3 -49.82 -17.83 48.76
C HIS A 3 -49.74 -17.89 47.21
N GLU A 4 -48.60 -17.72 46.55
CA GLU A 4 -47.27 -18.20 46.89
C GLU A 4 -46.24 -17.46 46.02
N GLU A 5 -45.18 -17.00 46.67
CA GLU A 5 -43.97 -16.47 46.06
C GLU A 5 -43.17 -17.64 45.46
N THR A 6 -42.49 -17.45 44.33
CA THR A 6 -41.43 -18.37 43.92
C THR A 6 -40.21 -17.59 43.44
N GLU A 7 -39.28 -17.45 44.36
CA GLU A 7 -37.91 -17.03 44.13
C GLU A 7 -37.16 -18.12 43.34
N LYS A 8 -36.61 -17.77 42.19
CA LYS A 8 -35.61 -18.60 41.49
C LYS A 8 -34.27 -17.88 41.57
N GLY A 9 -33.43 -18.33 42.51
CA GLY A 9 -32.01 -18.04 42.52
C GLY A 9 -31.32 -18.75 41.36
N GLU A 10 -30.62 -18.00 40.53
CA GLU A 10 -29.64 -18.54 39.57
C GLU A 10 -28.24 -18.28 40.12
N GLU A 11 -27.55 -19.39 40.38
CA GLU A 11 -26.18 -19.48 40.86
C GLU A 11 -25.20 -18.94 39.81
N LYS A 12 -24.35 -17.99 40.21
CA LYS A 12 -23.24 -17.49 39.39
C LYS A 12 -22.06 -18.44 39.54
N GLU A 13 -21.79 -19.23 38.50
CA GLU A 13 -20.58 -20.03 38.36
C GLU A 13 -19.38 -19.11 38.05
N GLU A 14 -18.56 -18.85 39.07
CA GLU A 14 -17.28 -18.13 38.93
C GLU A 14 -16.25 -19.02 38.23
N ASN A 15 -16.09 -18.80 36.92
CA ASN A 15 -15.05 -19.45 36.13
C ASN A 15 -13.76 -18.62 36.18
N GLU A 16 -12.85 -18.95 37.10
CA GLU A 16 -11.51 -18.35 37.18
C GLU A 16 -10.65 -18.72 35.95
N PRO A 17 -10.20 -17.76 35.13
CA PRO A 17 -9.32 -18.07 34.01
C PRO A 17 -7.89 -18.32 34.50
N VAL A 18 -7.51 -19.60 34.53
CA VAL A 18 -6.13 -20.06 34.77
C VAL A 18 -5.17 -19.39 33.78
N ALA A 19 -4.44 -18.39 34.27
CA ALA A 19 -3.45 -17.62 33.52
C ALA A 19 -2.25 -18.50 33.13
N LYS A 20 -2.35 -19.19 31.98
CA LYS A 20 -1.23 -19.89 31.35
C LYS A 20 -0.16 -18.87 30.96
N LYS A 21 0.90 -18.76 31.78
CA LYS A 21 2.11 -17.96 31.53
C LYS A 21 2.74 -18.36 30.20
N ARG A 22 2.41 -17.60 29.15
CA ARG A 22 3.03 -17.72 27.82
C ARG A 22 4.50 -17.36 27.92
N LYS A 23 5.38 -18.36 27.84
CA LYS A 23 6.84 -18.16 27.68
C LYS A 23 7.08 -17.27 26.47
N THR A 24 7.48 -16.02 26.72
CA THR A 24 7.81 -15.05 25.68
C THR A 24 9.14 -15.47 25.08
N GLN A 25 9.10 -16.17 23.93
CA GLN A 25 10.32 -16.46 23.18
C GLN A 25 10.99 -15.14 22.79
N LYS A 26 12.23 -14.97 23.26
CA LYS A 26 13.08 -13.82 22.99
C LYS A 26 13.44 -13.86 21.50
N LYS A 27 12.67 -13.17 20.65
CA LYS A 27 12.96 -13.04 19.22
C LYS A 27 14.24 -12.21 19.06
N GLU A 28 15.36 -12.90 18.83
CA GLU A 28 16.65 -12.26 18.57
C GLU A 28 16.61 -11.44 17.27
N GLY A 29 17.18 -10.23 17.34
CA GLY A 29 17.62 -9.44 16.20
C GLY A 29 16.55 -8.81 15.32
N LYS A 30 15.66 -7.96 15.88
CA LYS A 30 14.83 -7.08 15.05
C LYS A 30 15.68 -5.98 14.42
N ARG A 31 15.78 -5.96 13.09
CA ARG A 31 16.42 -4.86 12.35
C ARG A 31 15.62 -3.56 12.52
N GLU A 32 16.30 -2.45 12.81
CA GLU A 32 15.69 -1.13 12.80
C GLU A 32 15.51 -0.62 11.37
N MET A 33 14.34 -0.05 11.09
CA MET A 33 14.04 0.64 9.85
C MET A 33 14.17 2.14 10.07
N GLU A 34 14.96 2.80 9.22
CA GLU A 34 15.14 4.25 9.23
C GLU A 34 14.16 4.93 8.26
N CYS A 35 13.54 6.03 8.68
CA CYS A 35 12.70 6.82 7.80
C CYS A 35 13.54 7.48 6.69
N PRO A 36 13.22 7.29 5.40
CA PRO A 36 14.02 7.87 4.31
C PRO A 36 13.91 9.39 4.19
N LYS A 37 12.99 10.03 4.92
CA LYS A 37 12.82 11.48 4.97
C LYS A 37 13.32 12.11 6.26
N CYS A 38 13.53 11.33 7.32
CA CYS A 38 13.97 11.80 8.63
C CYS A 38 15.24 11.07 9.05
N LYS A 39 16.33 11.81 9.27
CA LYS A 39 17.58 11.23 9.79
C LYS A 39 17.44 10.67 11.22
N ASN A 40 16.49 11.19 11.99
CA ASN A 40 16.38 10.90 13.43
C ASN A 40 15.31 9.87 13.80
N TYR A 41 14.49 9.43 12.83
CA TYR A 41 13.42 8.47 13.12
C TYR A 41 13.80 7.06 12.73
N ARG A 42 13.85 6.17 13.72
CA ARG A 42 14.10 4.73 13.55
C ARG A 42 13.06 3.92 14.32
N SER A 43 12.66 2.79 13.77
CA SER A 43 11.71 1.88 14.42
C SER A 43 11.85 0.45 13.92
N THR A 44 11.64 -0.52 14.80
CA THR A 44 11.59 -1.94 14.44
C THR A 44 10.21 -2.41 13.97
N SER A 45 9.21 -1.53 14.01
CA SER A 45 7.83 -1.84 13.64
C SER A 45 7.44 -1.17 12.33
N VAL A 46 7.04 -1.97 11.34
CA VAL A 46 6.53 -1.47 10.05
C VAL A 46 5.35 -0.53 10.28
N HIS A 47 4.47 -0.87 11.22
CA HIS A 47 3.29 -0.07 11.53
C HIS A 47 3.65 1.29 12.11
N ALA A 48 4.66 1.36 12.98
CA ALA A 48 5.15 2.62 13.53
C ALA A 48 5.80 3.51 12.46
N VAL A 49 6.61 2.93 11.56
CA VAL A 49 7.15 3.68 10.40
C VAL A 49 6.02 4.21 9.52
N MET A 50 5.02 3.39 9.20
CA MET A 50 3.87 3.83 8.40
C MET A 50 3.09 4.96 9.07
N PHE A 51 2.86 4.85 10.38
CA PHE A 51 2.21 5.89 11.16
C PHE A 51 3.01 7.20 11.12
N HIS A 52 4.32 7.12 11.35
CA HIS A 52 5.24 8.27 11.25
C HIS A 52 5.19 8.93 9.86
N LEU A 53 5.21 8.16 8.77
CA LEU A 53 5.09 8.72 7.42
C LEU A 53 3.79 9.51 7.23
N ARG A 54 2.68 9.01 7.78
CA ARG A 54 1.38 9.70 7.68
C ARG A 54 1.33 10.97 8.52
N THR A 55 1.83 10.94 9.74
CA THR A 55 1.70 12.07 10.68
C THR A 55 2.78 13.13 10.45
N ALA A 56 4.05 12.74 10.32
CA ALA A 56 5.17 13.66 10.16
C ALA A 56 5.33 14.18 8.73
N HIS A 57 4.95 13.39 7.73
CA HIS A 57 5.21 13.72 6.32
C HIS A 57 3.96 13.79 5.44
N ARG A 58 2.77 13.54 6.00
CA ARG A 58 1.50 13.48 5.25
C ARG A 58 1.62 12.61 3.99
N THR A 59 2.37 11.51 4.08
CA THR A 59 2.67 10.61 2.96
C THR A 59 2.46 9.16 3.36
N THR A 60 2.36 8.26 2.38
CA THR A 60 2.45 6.81 2.58
C THR A 60 3.75 6.28 2.01
N ALA A 61 4.15 5.05 2.36
CA ALA A 61 5.32 4.40 1.77
C ALA A 61 5.21 4.33 0.23
N PHE A 62 4.03 3.97 -0.28
CA PHE A 62 3.73 3.95 -1.72
C PHE A 62 3.86 5.33 -2.36
N VAL A 63 3.23 6.36 -1.79
CA VAL A 63 3.30 7.76 -2.28
C VAL A 63 4.71 8.33 -2.15
N ALA A 64 5.54 7.76 -1.28
CA ALA A 64 6.92 8.16 -1.10
C ALA A 64 7.91 7.35 -1.98
N GLY A 65 7.46 6.27 -2.64
CA GLY A 65 8.30 5.46 -3.54
C GLY A 65 9.16 4.44 -2.81
N PHE A 66 8.66 3.90 -1.70
CA PHE A 66 9.35 2.90 -0.92
C PHE A 66 8.44 1.70 -0.64
N LYS A 67 9.07 0.54 -0.47
CA LYS A 67 8.42 -0.68 0.01
C LYS A 67 9.19 -1.26 1.20
N PHE A 68 8.48 -2.05 1.98
CA PHE A 68 9.08 -2.89 3.01
C PHE A 68 9.46 -4.23 2.38
N LEU A 69 10.75 -4.56 2.43
CA LEU A 69 11.27 -5.86 2.00
C LEU A 69 11.56 -6.68 3.25
N CYS A 70 10.85 -7.79 3.39
CA CYS A 70 11.15 -8.81 4.39
C CYS A 70 12.40 -9.60 3.95
N ASP A 71 13.20 -10.07 4.90
CA ASP A 71 14.36 -10.92 4.61
C ASP A 71 13.98 -12.25 3.94
N CYS A 72 12.70 -12.69 4.00
CA CYS A 72 12.19 -13.81 3.22
C CYS A 72 12.01 -13.52 1.71
N GLY A 73 12.25 -12.28 1.28
CA GLY A 73 12.06 -11.82 -0.10
C GLY A 73 10.70 -11.18 -0.39
N TYR A 74 9.75 -11.25 0.54
CA TYR A 74 8.42 -10.66 0.36
C TYR A 74 8.47 -9.12 0.38
N LYS A 75 7.92 -8.49 -0.65
CA LYS A 75 7.81 -7.03 -0.79
C LYS A 75 6.38 -6.59 -0.51
N SER A 76 6.20 -5.67 0.43
CA SER A 76 4.89 -5.10 0.73
C SER A 76 4.93 -3.57 0.83
N ALA A 77 3.83 -2.94 0.46
CA ALA A 77 3.59 -1.53 0.77
C ALA A 77 2.95 -1.34 2.17
N CYS A 78 2.55 -2.43 2.81
CA CYS A 78 1.77 -2.47 4.05
C CYS A 78 2.35 -3.49 5.04
N ALA A 79 1.86 -3.47 6.29
CA ALA A 79 2.25 -4.42 7.34
C ALA A 79 1.56 -5.80 7.23
N GLU A 80 1.02 -6.17 6.07
CA GLU A 80 0.19 -7.37 5.87
C GLU A 80 0.98 -8.68 5.81
N HIS A 81 2.31 -8.63 5.88
CA HIS A 81 3.11 -9.84 5.93
C HIS A 81 2.97 -10.50 7.32
N ASN A 82 1.95 -11.34 7.43
CA ASN A 82 1.46 -11.87 8.68
C ASN A 82 2.47 -12.82 9.34
N ASN A 83 2.64 -12.70 10.65
CA ASN A 83 3.66 -13.40 11.45
C ASN A 83 3.55 -14.93 11.43
N SER A 84 2.46 -15.49 10.91
CA SER A 84 2.20 -16.93 10.90
C SER A 84 3.12 -17.69 9.97
N GLU A 85 3.46 -17.11 8.81
CA GLU A 85 4.21 -17.81 7.77
C GLU A 85 5.69 -17.41 7.74
N CYS A 86 6.02 -16.19 8.19
CA CYS A 86 7.39 -15.70 8.21
C CYS A 86 7.95 -15.62 9.63
N LYS A 87 8.97 -16.44 9.91
CA LYS A 87 9.75 -16.38 11.17
C LYS A 87 10.78 -15.24 11.15
N LEU A 88 11.14 -14.76 9.96
CA LEU A 88 12.21 -13.79 9.70
C LEU A 88 11.66 -12.37 9.53
N LEU A 89 10.86 -11.88 10.48
CA LEU A 89 10.15 -10.58 10.44
C LEU A 89 11.08 -9.36 10.56
N ASN A 90 12.20 -9.42 9.86
CA ASN A 90 13.17 -8.38 9.67
C ASN A 90 12.85 -7.70 8.35
N PHE A 91 12.34 -6.48 8.48
CA PHE A 91 12.02 -5.64 7.34
C PHE A 91 13.13 -4.61 7.16
N LYS A 92 13.41 -4.30 5.90
CA LYS A 92 14.16 -3.10 5.51
C LYS A 92 13.33 -2.27 4.54
N ILE A 93 13.54 -0.96 4.56
CA ILE A 93 12.94 -0.06 3.59
C ILE A 93 13.80 -0.08 2.34
N ILE A 94 13.20 -0.38 1.19
CA ILE A 94 13.85 -0.26 -0.11
C ILE A 94 13.18 0.84 -0.92
N ARG A 95 13.97 1.62 -1.67
CA ARG A 95 13.40 2.41 -2.77
C ARG A 95 12.95 1.46 -3.84
N GLU A 96 11.69 1.60 -4.23
CA GLU A 96 11.24 1.03 -5.48
C GLU A 96 11.06 2.21 -6.43
N GLU A 97 11.81 2.20 -7.54
CA GLU A 97 11.53 3.12 -8.63
C GLU A 97 10.05 2.97 -8.94
N ARG A 98 9.30 4.06 -8.73
CA ARG A 98 7.86 4.02 -8.95
C ARG A 98 7.69 3.66 -10.42
N ALA A 99 6.96 2.59 -10.68
CA ALA A 99 6.30 2.36 -11.97
C ALA A 99 5.17 3.39 -12.14
N GLY A 100 5.48 4.66 -11.89
CA GLY A 100 4.61 5.80 -12.11
C GLY A 100 4.70 6.20 -13.57
N VAL A 101 3.69 6.95 -14.00
CA VAL A 101 3.65 7.49 -15.35
C VAL A 101 4.38 8.83 -15.32
N LYS A 102 5.49 8.93 -16.07
CA LYS A 102 6.23 10.19 -16.24
C LYS A 102 5.47 11.09 -17.23
N CYS A 103 5.24 12.34 -16.87
CA CYS A 103 4.73 13.37 -17.77
C CYS A 103 5.76 13.64 -18.88
N ILE A 104 5.35 13.48 -20.13
CA ILE A 104 6.22 13.75 -21.29
C ILE A 104 6.46 15.25 -21.51
N MET A 105 5.64 16.11 -20.90
CA MET A 105 5.72 17.58 -21.08
C MET A 105 6.52 18.28 -19.97
N CYS A 106 6.57 17.74 -18.76
CA CYS A 106 7.25 18.40 -17.62
C CYS A 106 7.94 17.45 -16.65
N GLU A 107 8.17 16.19 -17.05
CA GLU A 107 8.91 15.16 -16.28
C GLU A 107 8.35 14.80 -14.91
N SER A 108 7.18 15.33 -14.54
CA SER A 108 6.50 15.02 -13.29
C SER A 108 6.11 13.54 -13.23
N HIS A 109 6.39 12.87 -12.11
CA HIS A 109 6.05 11.46 -11.91
C HIS A 109 4.71 11.30 -11.22
N LEU A 110 3.77 10.64 -11.89
CA LEU A 110 2.41 10.47 -11.43
C LEU A 110 2.18 9.03 -11.01
N SER A 111 1.51 8.84 -9.87
CA SER A 111 1.32 7.50 -9.29
C SER A 111 0.33 6.63 -10.07
N THR A 112 -0.55 7.25 -10.85
CA THR A 112 -1.58 6.55 -11.63
C THR A 112 -1.87 7.28 -12.95
N ILE A 113 -2.44 6.55 -13.90
CA ILE A 113 -2.96 7.12 -15.16
C ILE A 113 -4.04 8.18 -14.91
N GLY A 114 -4.90 7.97 -13.90
CA GLY A 114 -5.94 8.95 -13.55
C GLY A 114 -5.33 10.28 -13.09
N SER A 115 -4.33 10.20 -12.22
CA SER A 115 -3.55 11.36 -11.80
C SER A 115 -2.84 12.01 -12.99
N TYR A 116 -2.29 11.22 -13.91
CA TYR A 116 -1.63 11.71 -15.13
C TYR A 116 -2.56 12.56 -16.00
N SER A 117 -3.76 12.08 -16.32
CA SER A 117 -4.69 12.87 -17.14
C SER A 117 -5.18 14.12 -16.42
N GLY A 118 -5.43 14.04 -15.10
CA GLY A 118 -5.77 15.22 -14.32
C GLY A 118 -4.63 16.25 -14.27
N HIS A 119 -3.38 15.79 -14.24
CA HIS A 119 -2.20 16.64 -14.33
C HIS A 119 -2.07 17.31 -15.69
N LEU A 120 -2.26 16.60 -16.80
CA LEU A 120 -2.28 17.20 -18.13
C LEU A 120 -3.32 18.33 -18.23
N ALA A 121 -4.54 18.09 -17.73
CA ALA A 121 -5.59 19.09 -17.77
C ALA A 121 -5.26 20.33 -16.93
N ARG A 122 -4.66 20.16 -15.75
CA ARG A 122 -4.41 21.26 -14.79
C ARG A 122 -3.11 22.02 -15.05
N MET A 123 -2.08 21.33 -15.54
CA MET A 123 -0.73 21.90 -15.69
C MET A 123 -0.37 22.23 -17.14
N HIS A 124 -1.05 21.61 -18.11
CA HIS A 124 -0.74 21.75 -19.54
C HIS A 124 -1.96 22.12 -20.39
N ASP A 125 -3.12 22.38 -19.76
CA ASP A 125 -4.40 22.69 -20.41
C ASP A 125 -4.75 21.72 -21.57
N THR A 126 -4.37 20.46 -21.41
CA THR A 126 -4.50 19.44 -22.47
C THR A 126 -5.07 18.13 -21.95
N THR A 127 -5.44 17.25 -22.86
CA THR A 127 -5.86 15.88 -22.58
C THR A 127 -4.97 14.90 -23.34
N PRO A 128 -4.90 13.62 -22.92
CA PRO A 128 -4.11 12.64 -23.66
C PRO A 128 -4.45 12.63 -25.16
N THR A 129 -5.74 12.61 -25.50
CA THR A 129 -6.20 12.61 -26.90
C THR A 129 -5.79 13.88 -27.66
N LYS A 130 -5.92 15.07 -27.05
CA LYS A 130 -5.53 16.34 -27.69
C LYS A 130 -4.03 16.43 -27.96
N SER A 131 -3.21 15.84 -27.09
CA SER A 131 -1.75 15.83 -27.25
C SER A 131 -1.22 14.66 -28.08
N GLY A 132 -2.09 13.89 -28.74
CA GLY A 132 -1.68 12.68 -29.47
C GLY A 132 -1.06 11.62 -28.56
N ILE A 133 -1.39 11.63 -27.27
CA ILE A 133 -0.85 10.70 -26.27
C ILE A 133 -1.81 9.53 -26.08
N HIS A 134 -1.27 8.31 -26.18
CA HIS A 134 -2.01 7.08 -25.90
C HIS A 134 -1.36 6.29 -24.75
N LEU A 135 -2.16 5.43 -24.14
CA LEU A 135 -1.71 4.48 -23.12
C LEU A 135 -1.40 3.16 -23.80
N GLN A 136 -0.18 2.66 -23.65
CA GLN A 136 0.21 1.34 -24.15
C GLN A 136 0.24 0.35 -22.99
N CYS A 137 -0.58 -0.71 -23.07
CA CYS A 137 -0.52 -1.81 -22.13
C CYS A 137 0.70 -2.69 -22.41
N ALA A 138 1.23 -3.40 -21.42
CA ALA A 138 2.28 -4.40 -21.62
C ALA A 138 1.86 -5.62 -22.49
N CYS A 139 0.58 -5.72 -22.86
CA CYS A 139 0.10 -6.63 -23.91
C CYS A 139 0.15 -6.02 -25.32
N SER A 140 0.77 -4.84 -25.46
CA SER A 140 0.87 -4.03 -26.69
C SER A 140 -0.43 -3.36 -27.14
N ALA A 141 -1.54 -3.50 -26.41
CA ALA A 141 -2.77 -2.77 -26.71
C ALA A 141 -2.58 -1.26 -26.53
N ARG A 142 -2.91 -0.48 -27.57
CA ARG A 142 -2.94 0.99 -27.54
C ARG A 142 -4.34 1.47 -27.17
N LEU A 143 -4.43 2.36 -26.19
CA LEU A 143 -5.68 2.79 -25.60
C LEU A 143 -5.72 4.33 -25.60
N ALA A 144 -6.73 4.88 -26.27
CA ALA A 144 -6.87 6.32 -26.46
C ALA A 144 -7.38 7.07 -25.21
N SER A 145 -7.86 6.37 -24.18
CA SER A 145 -8.46 6.99 -23.00
C SER A 145 -8.30 6.17 -21.72
N ILE A 146 -8.50 6.83 -20.58
CA ILE A 146 -8.53 6.19 -19.25
C ILE A 146 -9.71 5.21 -19.14
N SER A 147 -10.85 5.55 -19.73
CA SER A 147 -12.02 4.67 -19.72
C SER A 147 -11.72 3.37 -20.47
N ALA A 148 -11.03 3.45 -21.61
CA ALA A 148 -10.56 2.29 -22.34
C ALA A 148 -9.56 1.45 -21.52
N SER A 149 -8.66 2.08 -20.76
CA SER A 149 -7.72 1.35 -19.90
C SER A 149 -8.40 0.66 -18.71
N LYS A 150 -9.43 1.26 -18.11
CA LYS A 150 -10.25 0.61 -17.09
C LYS A 150 -11.02 -0.60 -17.64
N ALA A 151 -11.58 -0.48 -18.84
CA ALA A 151 -12.25 -1.59 -19.50
C ALA A 151 -11.26 -2.71 -19.84
N HIS A 152 -10.11 -2.36 -20.41
CA HIS A 152 -9.04 -3.30 -20.75
C HIS A 152 -8.51 -4.06 -19.52
N LYS A 153 -8.37 -3.39 -18.37
CA LYS A 153 -7.92 -4.02 -17.12
C LYS A 153 -8.84 -5.15 -16.64
N LYS A 154 -10.11 -5.19 -17.07
CA LYS A 154 -11.04 -6.29 -16.74
C LYS A 154 -10.73 -7.58 -17.52
N ILE A 155 -10.09 -7.45 -18.68
CA ILE A 155 -9.80 -8.57 -19.59
C ILE A 155 -8.30 -8.88 -19.72
N CYS A 156 -7.43 -8.01 -19.18
CA CYS A 156 -5.98 -8.15 -19.27
C CYS A 156 -5.35 -8.19 -17.88
N ASP A 157 -4.66 -9.29 -17.57
CA ASP A 157 -3.92 -9.47 -16.32
C ASP A 157 -2.66 -8.61 -16.22
N LYS A 158 -2.16 -8.12 -17.35
CA LYS A 158 -1.00 -7.22 -17.40
C LYS A 158 -1.47 -5.80 -17.04
N ARG A 159 -1.51 -5.50 -15.73
CA ARG A 159 -1.99 -4.23 -15.16
C ARG A 159 -1.02 -3.06 -15.30
N GLN A 160 -0.08 -3.13 -16.22
CA GLN A 160 0.96 -2.12 -16.42
C GLN A 160 0.68 -1.37 -17.72
N PHE A 161 0.66 -0.04 -17.63
CA PHE A 161 0.47 0.85 -18.76
C PHE A 161 1.62 1.85 -18.80
N THR A 162 2.16 2.07 -19.98
CA THR A 162 3.10 3.16 -20.30
C THR A 162 2.37 4.24 -21.09
N VAL A 163 2.91 5.45 -21.06
CA VAL A 163 2.43 6.55 -21.89
C VAL A 163 3.34 6.69 -23.09
N GLN A 164 2.75 6.79 -24.29
CA GLN A 164 3.46 7.04 -25.53
C GLN A 164 2.82 8.19 -26.30
N LYS A 165 3.65 8.97 -26.99
CA LYS A 165 3.18 9.97 -27.96
C LYS A 165 3.02 9.27 -29.31
N ASN A 166 2.00 9.62 -30.08
CA ASN A 166 1.96 9.25 -31.48
C ASN A 166 3.13 9.94 -32.17
N ASP A 167 3.97 9.15 -32.84
CA ASP A 167 4.84 9.67 -33.88
C ASP A 167 3.90 10.16 -35.01
N GLU A 168 3.70 11.46 -35.08
CA GLU A 168 3.06 12.10 -36.23
C GLU A 168 4.09 12.08 -37.36
N ASP A 169 3.82 11.28 -38.40
CA ASP A 169 4.48 11.32 -39.72
C ASP A 169 4.09 12.63 -40.44
#